data_AF-A0AAY4AQB9-F1
#
_entry.id   AF-A0AAY4AQB9-F1
#
_cell.length_a   1.000
_cell.length_b   1.000
_cell.length_c   1.000
_cell.angle_alpha   90.00
_cell.angle_beta   90.00
_cell.angle_gamma   90.00
#
_symmetry.space_group_name_H-M   'P 1'
#
loop_
_entity.id
_entity.type
_entity.pdbx_description
1 polymer ?
#
loop_
_entity_poly.entity_id
_entity_poly.type
_entity_poly.pdbx_seq_one_letter_code
_entity_poly.pdbx_strand_id
1 'polypeptide(L)'
;MPPIHAWLALALSLQRGLAFSVAGHDGTCEANGSVYYVGEWYFLDSEHCTQCECTADGSACARAECASLPAACIHVSHYPTDCCPRCEKIGCEYRGEVYELGQHFQPSECEQCTCDSDGIARCLVADCAPPPCVNPVYQKGKCCPECKEGPNCFVDSSRTLVIPGGDPVWVDPCTRCRCHDGQDAGYWEGNRLATCTRVPNCRPQATRGGAAEENLGGV
;
A
#
# COMPACT_ATOMS: atom_id res chain seq x y z
N MET A 1 -34.37 44.58 -94.48
CA MET A 1 -35.48 44.61 -93.52
C MET A 1 -34.89 45.05 -92.18
N PRO A 2 -35.33 46.18 -91.63
CA PRO A 2 -34.81 46.77 -90.38
C PRO A 2 -35.40 45.96 -89.18
N PRO A 3 -35.18 46.28 -87.88
CA PRO A 3 -34.88 47.63 -87.42
C PRO A 3 -34.13 47.79 -86.05
N ILE A 4 -33.95 49.07 -85.67
CA ILE A 4 -34.03 49.65 -84.30
C ILE A 4 -32.80 49.63 -83.35
N HIS A 5 -32.18 50.82 -83.27
CA HIS A 5 -31.76 51.61 -82.08
C HIS A 5 -30.82 51.00 -81.02
N ALA A 6 -30.04 51.75 -80.25
CA ALA A 6 -29.53 53.12 -80.27
C ALA A 6 -28.60 53.19 -79.05
N TRP A 7 -27.43 53.78 -79.26
CA TRP A 7 -26.79 54.79 -78.40
C TRP A 7 -26.62 54.58 -76.87
N LEU A 8 -25.39 54.95 -76.48
CA LEU A 8 -24.95 55.63 -75.25
C LEU A 8 -24.41 54.77 -74.11
N ALA A 9 -23.08 54.82 -74.00
CA ALA A 9 -22.30 54.58 -72.80
C ALA A 9 -22.69 55.56 -71.68
N LEU A 10 -22.78 55.10 -70.43
CA LEU A 10 -22.38 55.91 -69.27
C LEU A 10 -22.24 55.07 -67.98
N ALA A 11 -21.11 55.35 -67.32
CA ALA A 11 -20.82 55.27 -65.88
C ALA A 11 -20.92 53.91 -65.15
N LEU A 12 -19.75 53.40 -64.79
CA LEU A 12 -19.56 52.58 -63.59
C LEU A 12 -20.09 53.33 -62.36
N SER A 13 -21.06 52.75 -61.67
CA SER A 13 -21.25 52.99 -60.24
C SER A 13 -21.13 51.64 -59.53
N LEU A 14 -19.98 51.45 -58.88
CA LEU A 14 -19.77 50.43 -57.86
C LEU A 14 -20.76 50.72 -56.73
N GLN A 15 -21.93 50.08 -56.74
CA GLN A 15 -22.76 50.05 -55.54
C GLN A 15 -22.08 49.11 -54.55
N ARG A 16 -21.14 49.68 -53.79
CA ARG A 16 -20.84 49.22 -52.44
C ARG A 16 -22.19 49.08 -51.74
N GLY A 17 -22.68 47.85 -51.64
CA GLY A 17 -23.62 47.51 -50.59
C GLY A 17 -22.94 47.93 -49.30
N LEU A 18 -23.44 49.02 -48.70
CA LEU A 18 -23.20 49.28 -47.31
C LEU A 18 -23.85 48.09 -46.60
N ALA A 19 -23.04 47.07 -46.29
CA ALA A 19 -23.30 46.26 -45.13
C ALA A 19 -23.25 47.25 -43.97
N PHE A 20 -24.42 47.78 -43.62
CA PHE A 20 -24.62 48.36 -42.31
C PHE A 20 -24.44 47.19 -41.36
N SER A 21 -23.20 46.99 -40.90
CA SER A 21 -22.99 46.43 -39.58
C SER A 21 -23.67 47.44 -38.65
N VAL A 22 -24.95 47.19 -38.36
CA VAL A 22 -25.57 47.73 -37.16
C VAL A 22 -24.58 47.38 -36.06
N ALA A 23 -23.97 48.41 -35.49
CA ALA A 23 -23.21 48.27 -34.27
C ALA A 23 -24.19 47.67 -33.26
N GLY A 24 -24.08 46.36 -33.04
CA GLY A 24 -24.85 45.66 -32.03
C GLY A 24 -24.42 46.18 -30.67
N HIS A 25 -25.10 47.22 -30.20
CA HIS A 25 -25.49 47.28 -28.80
C HIS A 25 -26.87 46.63 -28.72
N ASP A 26 -26.96 45.36 -29.14
CA ASP A 26 -28.08 44.56 -28.70
C ASP A 26 -27.78 44.24 -27.24
N GLY A 27 -28.69 44.57 -26.34
CA GLY A 27 -28.52 44.40 -24.88
C GLY A 27 -28.56 42.93 -24.46
N THR A 28 -27.91 42.08 -25.24
CA THR A 28 -27.98 40.63 -25.21
C THR A 28 -26.59 40.04 -25.50
N CYS A 29 -26.34 38.87 -24.93
CA CYS A 29 -25.13 38.07 -25.14
C CYS A 29 -25.55 36.68 -25.66
N GLU A 30 -24.81 36.11 -26.60
CA GLU A 30 -25.09 34.77 -27.13
C GLU A 30 -24.02 33.76 -26.66
N ALA A 31 -24.44 32.63 -26.09
CA ALA A 31 -23.54 31.56 -25.67
C ALA A 31 -24.21 30.19 -25.72
N ASN A 32 -23.49 29.17 -26.19
CA ASN A 32 -23.98 27.78 -26.36
C ASN A 32 -25.35 27.67 -27.06
N GLY A 33 -25.61 28.54 -28.04
CA GLY A 33 -26.88 28.58 -28.78
C GLY A 33 -28.06 29.19 -28.01
N SER A 34 -27.79 29.82 -26.86
CA SER A 34 -28.78 30.53 -26.04
C SER A 34 -28.48 32.04 -26.02
N VAL A 35 -29.54 32.85 -25.88
CA VAL A 35 -29.46 34.31 -25.77
C VAL A 35 -29.70 34.72 -24.33
N TYR A 36 -28.84 35.59 -23.81
CA TYR A 36 -28.84 36.12 -22.44
C TYR A 36 -29.04 37.63 -22.48
N TYR A 37 -29.70 38.21 -21.49
CA TYR A 37 -29.92 39.66 -21.37
C TYR A 37 -28.95 40.30 -20.38
N VAL A 38 -28.72 41.60 -20.51
CA VAL A 38 -27.87 42.35 -19.56
C VAL A 38 -28.32 42.11 -18.10
N GLY A 39 -27.38 41.69 -17.26
CA GLY A 39 -27.57 41.30 -15.86
C GLY A 39 -27.77 39.80 -15.62
N GLU A 40 -27.92 38.99 -16.67
CA GLU A 40 -28.03 37.54 -16.53
C GLU A 40 -26.67 36.86 -16.38
N TRP A 41 -26.67 35.80 -15.58
CA TRP A 41 -25.50 34.95 -15.30
C TRP A 41 -25.65 33.60 -15.96
N TYR A 42 -24.57 33.10 -16.56
CA TYR A 42 -24.57 31.81 -17.23
C TYR A 42 -23.19 31.14 -17.21
N PHE A 43 -23.17 29.83 -17.45
CA PHE A 43 -21.95 29.05 -17.56
C PHE A 43 -21.67 28.69 -19.02
N LEU A 44 -20.42 28.84 -19.44
CA LEU A 44 -20.01 28.50 -20.81
C LEU A 44 -19.66 27.02 -20.99
N ASP A 45 -19.24 26.35 -19.93
CA ASP A 45 -18.83 24.96 -19.97
C ASP A 45 -19.77 24.06 -19.17
N SER A 46 -19.82 22.78 -19.55
CA SER A 46 -20.65 21.76 -18.87
C SER A 46 -20.17 21.44 -17.46
N GLU A 47 -18.92 21.78 -17.16
CA GLU A 47 -18.32 21.62 -15.84
C GLU A 47 -18.59 22.85 -14.95
N HIS A 48 -19.32 23.85 -15.41
CA HIS A 48 -19.65 25.08 -14.66
C HIS A 48 -18.44 25.85 -14.08
N CYS A 49 -17.26 25.73 -14.70
CA CYS A 49 -16.04 26.41 -14.27
C CYS A 49 -15.89 27.81 -14.83
N THR A 50 -16.50 28.11 -15.98
CA THR A 50 -16.46 29.44 -16.58
C THR A 50 -17.82 30.11 -16.41
N GLN A 51 -17.90 31.06 -15.49
CA GLN A 51 -19.09 31.84 -15.22
C GLN A 51 -18.98 33.20 -15.92
N CYS A 52 -20.04 33.61 -16.60
CA CYS A 52 -20.13 34.89 -17.28
C CYS A 52 -21.34 35.67 -16.81
N GLU A 53 -21.18 36.99 -16.78
CA GLU A 53 -22.27 37.95 -16.67
C GLU A 53 -22.44 38.66 -18.02
N CYS A 54 -23.66 38.77 -18.51
CA CYS A 54 -23.94 39.58 -19.69
C CYS A 54 -23.98 41.06 -19.28
N THR A 55 -23.06 41.87 -19.81
CA THR A 55 -22.98 43.30 -19.54
C THR A 55 -23.34 44.10 -20.79
N ALA A 56 -23.53 45.42 -20.66
CA ALA A 56 -23.80 46.30 -21.80
C ALA A 56 -22.65 46.33 -22.84
N ASP A 57 -21.45 45.94 -22.41
CA ASP A 57 -20.24 45.86 -23.23
C ASP A 57 -19.97 44.43 -23.75
N GLY A 58 -20.87 43.48 -23.45
CA GLY A 58 -20.76 42.06 -23.81
C GLY A 58 -20.49 41.14 -22.61
N SER A 59 -20.12 39.90 -22.90
CA SER A 59 -19.89 38.85 -21.88
C SER A 59 -18.64 39.11 -21.06
N ALA A 60 -18.81 39.35 -19.76
CA ALA A 60 -17.71 39.43 -18.79
C ALA A 60 -17.57 38.07 -18.08
N CYS A 61 -16.51 37.32 -18.39
CA CYS A 61 -16.33 35.96 -17.92
C CYS A 61 -15.16 35.81 -16.95
N ALA A 62 -15.33 34.95 -15.95
CA ALA A 62 -14.28 34.49 -15.06
C ALA A 62 -14.27 32.97 -15.02
N ARG A 63 -13.07 32.39 -15.09
CA ARG A 63 -12.86 30.94 -14.93
C ARG A 63 -12.36 30.66 -13.52
N ALA A 64 -13.03 29.76 -12.81
CA ALA A 64 -12.58 29.26 -11.53
C ALA A 64 -11.39 28.31 -11.71
N GLU A 65 -10.38 28.46 -10.87
CA GLU A 65 -9.26 27.54 -10.76
C GLU A 65 -9.46 26.66 -9.52
N CYS A 66 -9.46 25.34 -9.71
CA CYS A 66 -9.68 24.41 -8.60
C CYS A 66 -8.42 24.24 -7.76
N ALA A 67 -8.57 24.32 -6.44
CA ALA A 67 -7.52 23.93 -5.52
C ALA A 67 -7.24 22.43 -5.61
N SER A 68 -5.99 22.03 -5.41
CA SER A 68 -5.64 20.62 -5.27
C SER A 68 -6.31 20.02 -4.05
N LEU A 69 -6.83 18.80 -4.18
CA LEU A 69 -7.40 18.06 -3.06
C LEU A 69 -6.31 17.71 -2.02
N PRO A 70 -6.69 17.52 -0.74
CA PRO A 70 -5.76 17.06 0.28
C PRO A 70 -5.07 15.75 -0.13
N ALA A 71 -3.79 15.59 0.20
CA ALA A 71 -3.04 14.36 -0.10
C ALA A 71 -3.70 13.11 0.51
N ALA A 72 -4.31 13.27 1.69
CA ALA A 72 -5.04 12.22 2.39
C ALA A 72 -6.47 11.97 1.86
N CYS A 73 -6.86 12.51 0.71
CA CYS A 73 -8.21 12.32 0.19
C CYS A 73 -8.40 10.89 -0.31
N ILE A 74 -9.33 10.15 0.30
CA ILE A 74 -9.65 8.76 -0.06
C ILE A 74 -11.01 8.64 -0.78
N HIS A 75 -11.81 9.69 -0.77
CA HIS A 75 -13.07 9.71 -1.51
C HIS A 75 -13.31 11.08 -2.15
N VAL A 76 -13.31 11.08 -3.49
CA VAL A 76 -13.52 12.27 -4.32
C VAL A 76 -14.89 12.21 -4.96
N SER A 77 -15.66 13.30 -4.84
CA SER A 77 -16.96 13.45 -5.50
C SER A 77 -16.93 14.60 -6.51
N HIS A 78 -17.64 14.41 -7.61
CA HIS A 78 -17.85 15.42 -8.64
C HIS A 78 -19.35 15.63 -8.83
N TYR A 79 -19.85 16.77 -8.37
CA TYR A 79 -21.27 17.09 -8.47
C TYR A 79 -21.53 17.81 -9.80
N PRO A 80 -22.63 17.51 -10.52
CA PRO A 80 -22.94 18.16 -11.80
C PRO A 80 -23.11 19.68 -11.72
N THR A 81 -23.32 20.22 -10.53
CA THR A 81 -23.48 21.66 -10.29
C THR A 81 -22.17 22.37 -9.95
N ASP A 82 -21.12 21.62 -9.63
CA ASP A 82 -19.89 22.14 -9.05
C ASP A 82 -18.77 22.11 -10.08
N CYS A 83 -18.00 23.20 -10.18
CA CYS A 83 -16.79 23.25 -11.00
C CYS A 83 -15.67 22.35 -10.51
N CYS A 84 -15.51 22.25 -9.20
CA CYS A 84 -14.36 21.59 -8.61
C CYS A 84 -14.75 20.31 -7.89
N PRO A 85 -13.93 19.24 -8.02
CA PRO A 85 -14.13 18.05 -7.21
C PRO A 85 -14.00 18.38 -5.73
N ARG A 86 -14.72 17.64 -4.91
CA ARG A 86 -14.70 17.77 -3.46
C ARG A 86 -14.14 16.51 -2.83
N CYS A 87 -13.32 16.69 -1.80
CA CYS A 87 -12.91 15.58 -0.96
C CYS A 87 -13.97 15.35 0.11
N GLU A 88 -14.66 14.21 0.04
CA GLU A 88 -15.72 13.85 1.00
C GLU A 88 -15.15 13.13 2.22
N LYS A 89 -14.03 12.42 2.07
CA LYS A 89 -13.39 11.70 3.18
C LYS A 89 -11.87 11.74 3.07
N ILE A 90 -11.23 11.99 4.21
CA ILE A 90 -9.78 11.91 4.39
C ILE A 90 -9.40 10.71 5.26
N GLY A 91 -8.24 10.13 5.02
CA GLY A 91 -7.75 8.98 5.79
C GLY A 91 -6.67 8.23 5.02
N CYS A 92 -6.41 7.01 5.46
CA CYS A 92 -5.52 6.06 4.80
C CYS A 92 -6.30 4.81 4.44
N GLU A 93 -6.03 4.26 3.26
CA GLU A 93 -6.47 2.90 2.93
C GLU A 93 -5.31 1.93 3.17
N TYR A 94 -5.55 0.90 3.99
CA TYR A 94 -4.57 -0.15 4.23
C TYR A 94 -5.22 -1.52 4.14
N ARG A 95 -4.80 -2.32 3.15
CA ARG A 95 -5.32 -3.67 2.85
C ARG A 95 -6.86 -3.72 2.69
N GLY A 96 -7.44 -2.69 2.08
CA GLY A 96 -8.88 -2.59 1.81
C GLY A 96 -9.71 -2.05 2.99
N GLU A 97 -9.08 -1.76 4.13
CA GLU A 97 -9.71 -1.10 5.27
C GLU A 97 -9.33 0.37 5.31
N VAL A 98 -10.26 1.23 5.73
CA VAL A 98 -10.06 2.68 5.82
C VAL A 98 -9.82 3.08 7.27
N TYR A 99 -8.75 3.84 7.49
CA TYR A 99 -8.34 4.36 8.77
C TYR A 99 -8.36 5.89 8.78
N GLU A 100 -8.78 6.47 9.89
CA GLU A 100 -8.80 7.92 10.07
C GLU A 100 -7.38 8.47 10.28
N LEU A 101 -7.15 9.73 9.92
CA LEU A 101 -5.84 10.38 10.13
C LEU A 101 -5.42 10.34 11.60
N GLY A 102 -4.17 9.96 11.86
CA GLY A 102 -3.61 9.77 13.20
C GLY A 102 -4.02 8.45 13.88
N GLN A 103 -4.88 7.64 13.26
CA GLN A 103 -5.31 6.39 13.87
C GLN A 103 -4.16 5.39 13.96
N HIS A 104 -3.95 4.85 15.16
CA HIS A 104 -3.10 3.68 15.38
C HIS A 104 -3.93 2.40 15.22
N PHE A 105 -3.40 1.43 14.49
CA PHE A 105 -4.06 0.16 14.25
C PHE A 105 -3.05 -0.99 14.15
N GLN A 106 -3.52 -2.21 14.40
CA GLN A 106 -2.68 -3.41 14.44
C GLN A 106 -3.30 -4.49 13.54
N PRO A 107 -2.92 -4.56 12.26
CA PRO A 107 -3.46 -5.54 11.31
C PRO A 107 -3.13 -7.00 11.69
N SER A 108 -2.03 -7.21 12.42
CA SER A 108 -1.60 -8.52 12.91
C SER A 108 -0.74 -8.38 14.17
N GLU A 109 -0.49 -9.48 14.87
CA GLU A 109 0.40 -9.50 16.04
C GLU A 109 1.82 -9.00 15.75
N CYS A 110 2.24 -9.06 14.48
CA CYS A 110 3.57 -8.65 14.02
C CYS A 110 3.63 -7.23 13.49
N GLU A 111 2.52 -6.51 13.41
CA GLU A 111 2.45 -5.31 12.60
C GLU A 111 1.69 -4.22 13.31
N GLN A 112 2.33 -3.07 13.54
CA GLN A 112 1.71 -1.90 14.13
C GLN A 112 1.81 -0.72 13.17
N CYS A 113 0.67 -0.14 12.83
CA CYS A 113 0.57 0.92 11.85
C CYS A 113 -0.01 2.20 12.45
N THR A 114 0.32 3.33 11.82
CA THR A 114 -0.31 4.62 12.06
C THR A 114 -0.70 5.23 10.73
N CYS A 115 -1.93 5.71 10.61
CA CYS A 115 -2.36 6.49 9.45
C CYS A 115 -1.80 7.91 9.58
N ASP A 116 -0.84 8.28 8.74
CA ASP A 116 -0.17 9.59 8.80
C ASP A 116 -0.98 10.65 8.05
N SER A 117 -0.72 11.92 8.35
CA SER A 117 -1.42 13.11 7.84
C SER A 117 -1.42 13.26 6.32
N ASP A 118 -0.49 12.60 5.62
CA ASP A 118 -0.39 12.55 4.16
C ASP A 118 -1.29 11.48 3.53
N GLY A 119 -2.04 10.71 4.33
CA GLY A 119 -2.89 9.61 3.87
C GLY A 119 -2.16 8.28 3.70
N ILE A 120 -0.91 8.20 4.16
CA ILE A 120 -0.10 6.99 4.05
C ILE A 120 -0.11 6.24 5.39
N ALA A 121 -0.48 4.95 5.33
CA ALA A 121 -0.30 4.06 6.46
C ALA A 121 1.19 3.72 6.65
N ARG A 122 1.75 4.11 7.79
CA ARG A 122 3.14 3.81 8.17
C ARG A 122 3.17 2.68 9.17
N CYS A 123 3.71 1.54 8.76
CA CYS A 123 3.72 0.31 9.55
C CYS A 123 5.12 -0.07 10.00
N LEU A 124 5.24 -0.45 11.26
CA LEU A 124 6.38 -1.15 11.83
C LEU A 124 6.03 -2.63 11.85
N VAL A 125 6.85 -3.43 11.17
CA VAL A 125 6.73 -4.89 11.15
C VAL A 125 7.83 -5.46 12.03
N ALA A 126 7.45 -6.30 12.98
CA ALA A 126 8.36 -6.97 13.87
C ALA A 126 9.22 -7.97 13.10
N ASP A 127 10.54 -7.84 13.25
CA ASP A 127 11.50 -8.83 12.76
C ASP A 127 11.93 -9.72 13.93
N CYS A 128 11.61 -11.01 13.83
CA CYS A 128 11.84 -11.96 14.91
C CYS A 128 13.28 -12.44 14.90
N ALA A 129 13.97 -12.33 16.03
CA ALA A 129 15.28 -12.93 16.20
C ALA A 129 15.22 -14.45 15.92
N PRO A 130 16.26 -15.03 15.28
CA PRO A 130 16.35 -16.47 15.10
C PRO A 130 16.22 -17.19 16.47
N PRO A 131 15.28 -18.14 16.61
CA PRO A 131 15.11 -18.83 17.88
C PRO A 131 16.37 -19.58 18.29
N PRO A 132 16.78 -19.56 19.56
CA PRO A 132 17.97 -20.26 20.05
C PRO A 132 17.76 -21.79 20.20
N CYS A 133 16.74 -22.36 19.55
CA CYS A 133 16.38 -23.76 19.61
C CYS A 133 15.98 -24.29 18.22
N VAL A 134 15.96 -25.62 18.08
CA VAL A 134 15.55 -26.30 16.85
C VAL A 134 14.07 -26.69 16.83
N ASN A 135 13.39 -26.57 17.97
CA ASN A 135 11.96 -26.87 18.17
C ASN A 135 11.16 -25.66 18.70
N PRO A 136 11.22 -24.49 18.04
CA PRO A 136 10.46 -23.32 18.48
C PRO A 136 8.95 -23.53 18.37
N VAL A 137 8.19 -22.95 19.30
CA VAL A 137 6.73 -23.05 19.34
C VAL A 137 6.09 -21.74 18.92
N TYR A 138 5.26 -21.79 17.87
CA TYR A 138 4.44 -20.67 17.41
C TYR A 138 3.11 -20.66 18.17
N GLN A 139 2.88 -19.61 18.96
CA GLN A 139 1.64 -19.45 19.71
C GLN A 139 0.69 -18.51 18.97
N LYS A 140 -0.60 -18.86 18.95
CA LYS A 140 -1.64 -17.97 18.43
C LYS A 140 -1.65 -16.68 19.25
N GLY A 141 -1.73 -15.53 18.57
CA GLY A 141 -1.71 -14.22 19.24
C GLY A 141 -0.31 -13.73 19.62
N LYS A 142 0.75 -14.37 19.13
CA LYS A 142 2.12 -13.86 19.25
C LYS A 142 2.75 -13.76 17.88
N CYS A 143 3.53 -12.70 17.67
CA CYS A 143 4.28 -12.55 16.44
C CYS A 143 5.42 -13.58 16.33
N CYS A 144 6.29 -13.60 17.34
CA CYS A 144 7.51 -14.39 17.29
C CYS A 144 7.35 -15.74 18.01
N PRO A 145 8.02 -16.79 17.50
CA PRO A 145 8.03 -18.07 18.18
C PRO A 145 8.91 -18.05 19.43
N GLU A 146 8.66 -18.99 20.34
CA GLU A 146 9.38 -19.10 21.61
C GLU A 146 9.96 -20.50 21.80
N CYS A 147 11.15 -20.57 22.39
CA CYS A 147 11.77 -21.82 22.83
C CYS A 147 11.31 -22.15 24.25
N LYS A 148 10.25 -22.96 24.39
CA LYS A 148 9.65 -23.26 25.70
C LYS A 148 10.58 -23.98 26.67
N GLU A 149 11.49 -24.79 26.15
CA GLU A 149 12.47 -25.58 26.90
C GLU A 149 13.85 -24.90 26.98
N GLY A 150 13.96 -23.65 26.51
CA GLY A 150 15.23 -22.92 26.42
C GLY A 150 16.04 -23.26 25.17
N PRO A 151 17.31 -22.82 25.10
CA PRO A 151 18.19 -23.11 23.98
C PRO A 151 18.45 -24.60 23.80
N ASN A 152 18.53 -25.08 22.56
CA ASN A 152 18.88 -26.47 22.25
C ASN A 152 19.38 -26.61 20.80
N CYS A 153 19.99 -27.75 20.52
CA CYS A 153 20.51 -28.03 19.19
C CYS A 153 20.53 -29.54 18.90
N PHE A 154 20.72 -29.92 17.64
CA PHE A 154 20.85 -31.32 17.25
C PHE A 154 22.26 -31.84 17.56
N VAL A 155 22.36 -33.10 17.96
CA VAL A 155 23.66 -33.76 18.19
C VAL A 155 24.50 -33.83 16.93
N ASP A 156 23.87 -34.11 15.79
CA ASP A 156 24.51 -34.25 14.49
C ASP A 156 23.54 -33.87 13.35
N SER A 157 24.02 -34.00 12.11
CA SER A 157 23.26 -33.68 10.90
C SER A 157 22.06 -34.58 10.63
N SER A 158 21.87 -35.69 11.36
CA SER A 158 20.67 -36.54 11.24
C SER A 158 19.41 -35.84 11.74
N ARG A 159 19.56 -34.83 12.61
CA ARG A 159 18.46 -34.05 13.21
C ARG A 159 17.44 -34.89 13.97
N THR A 160 17.88 -36.01 14.54
CA THR A 160 17.01 -36.94 15.28
C THR A 160 17.07 -36.74 16.79
N LEU A 161 18.26 -36.43 17.32
CA LEU A 161 18.49 -36.24 18.75
C LEU A 161 18.77 -34.77 19.06
N VAL A 162 17.97 -34.21 19.97
CA VAL A 162 18.08 -32.83 20.47
C VAL A 162 18.59 -32.87 21.90
N ILE A 163 19.56 -32.01 22.23
CA ILE A 163 20.09 -31.84 23.58
C ILE A 163 19.99 -30.38 24.02
N PRO A 164 19.84 -30.10 25.33
CA PRO A 164 19.76 -28.72 25.82
C PRO A 164 21.08 -27.95 25.59
N GLY A 165 20.96 -26.63 25.48
CA GLY A 165 22.07 -25.68 25.49
C GLY A 165 22.77 -25.64 26.85
N GLY A 166 24.06 -25.31 26.84
CA GLY A 166 24.85 -25.04 28.05
C GLY A 166 25.93 -26.09 28.29
N ASP A 167 25.84 -26.81 29.41
CA ASP A 167 26.86 -27.77 29.83
C ASP A 167 26.91 -29.03 28.92
N PRO A 168 28.10 -29.64 28.74
CA PRO A 168 28.23 -30.85 27.93
C PRO A 168 27.46 -32.04 28.53
N VAL A 169 26.71 -32.75 27.68
CA VAL A 169 25.97 -33.96 28.02
C VAL A 169 26.55 -35.20 27.32
N TRP A 170 26.35 -36.38 27.91
CA TRP A 170 26.71 -37.65 27.29
C TRP A 170 25.56 -38.15 26.42
N VAL A 171 25.80 -38.30 25.12
CA VAL A 171 24.81 -38.83 24.16
C VAL A 171 24.92 -40.35 24.00
N ASP A 172 26.10 -40.87 24.33
CA ASP A 172 26.41 -42.30 24.45
C ASP A 172 27.57 -42.47 25.47
N PRO A 173 27.94 -43.70 25.87
CA PRO A 173 28.99 -43.93 26.87
C PRO A 173 30.38 -43.38 26.51
N CYS A 174 30.62 -43.03 25.26
CA CYS A 174 31.90 -42.60 24.73
C CYS A 174 31.87 -41.20 24.13
N THR A 175 30.72 -40.56 23.95
CA THR A 175 30.59 -39.29 23.24
C THR A 175 29.92 -38.26 24.13
N ARG A 176 30.62 -37.13 24.32
CA ARG A 176 30.12 -35.97 25.05
C ARG A 176 29.92 -34.80 24.10
N CYS A 177 28.73 -34.22 24.09
CA CYS A 177 28.33 -33.15 23.19
C CYS A 177 27.89 -31.90 23.95
N ARG A 178 28.18 -30.72 23.40
CA ARG A 178 27.76 -29.43 23.96
C ARG A 178 27.03 -28.60 22.93
N CYS A 179 25.83 -28.13 23.26
CA CYS A 179 25.14 -27.09 22.50
C CYS A 179 25.50 -25.71 23.05
N HIS A 180 25.62 -24.74 22.16
CA HIS A 180 25.77 -23.34 22.52
C HIS A 180 24.47 -22.80 23.15
N ASP A 181 24.58 -21.89 24.11
CA ASP A 181 23.47 -21.29 24.85
C ASP A 181 23.43 -19.75 24.77
N GLY A 182 24.22 -19.17 23.85
CA GLY A 182 24.31 -17.72 23.66
C GLY A 182 25.36 -17.00 24.51
N GLN A 183 26.08 -17.71 25.40
CA GLN A 183 27.22 -17.14 26.14
C GLN A 183 28.54 -17.24 25.36
N ASP A 184 28.57 -18.03 24.29
CA ASP A 184 29.75 -18.24 23.47
C ASP A 184 29.97 -17.10 22.46
N ALA A 185 31.14 -16.47 22.49
CA ALA A 185 31.50 -15.40 21.56
C ALA A 185 31.47 -15.91 20.10
N GLY A 186 30.69 -15.25 19.24
CA GLY A 186 30.55 -15.58 17.81
C GLY A 186 29.34 -16.44 17.44
N TYR A 187 28.46 -16.77 18.40
CA TYR A 187 27.24 -17.56 18.17
C TYR A 187 26.09 -16.77 17.46
N TRP A 188 26.41 -15.92 16.49
CA TRP A 188 25.39 -15.15 15.77
C TRP A 188 24.91 -15.83 14.48
N GLU A 189 25.30 -17.08 14.22
CA GLU A 189 25.15 -17.72 12.90
C GLU A 189 24.30 -19.01 12.90
N GLY A 190 23.37 -19.17 13.83
CA GLY A 190 22.36 -20.22 13.72
C GLY A 190 22.93 -21.63 13.63
N ASN A 191 24.07 -21.89 14.28
CA ASN A 191 24.62 -23.24 14.36
C ASN A 191 23.68 -24.12 15.20
N ARG A 192 22.91 -24.95 14.51
CA ARG A 192 21.95 -25.88 15.11
C ARG A 192 22.56 -27.24 15.46
N LEU A 193 23.90 -27.37 15.42
CA LEU A 193 24.61 -28.61 15.70
C LEU A 193 25.49 -28.47 16.95
N ALA A 194 25.51 -29.54 17.75
CA ALA A 194 26.34 -29.63 18.94
C ALA A 194 27.81 -29.84 18.55
N THR A 195 28.72 -29.39 19.43
CA THR A 195 30.12 -29.78 19.35
C THR A 195 30.32 -31.06 20.15
N CYS A 196 30.65 -32.17 19.48
CA CYS A 196 30.82 -33.48 20.09
C CYS A 196 32.28 -33.92 20.14
N THR A 197 32.69 -34.48 21.28
CA THR A 197 34.01 -35.05 21.50
C THR A 197 33.89 -36.50 21.96
N ARG A 198 34.56 -37.41 21.26
CA ARG A 198 34.64 -38.82 21.64
C ARG A 198 35.81 -39.06 22.59
N VAL A 199 35.57 -39.78 23.69
CA VAL A 199 36.59 -40.14 24.66
C VAL A 199 37.63 -41.07 24.01
N PRO A 200 38.93 -40.74 24.10
CA PRO A 200 40.00 -41.59 23.60
C PRO A 200 39.98 -42.96 24.28
N ASN A 201 40.21 -44.03 23.51
CA ASN A 201 40.25 -45.41 24.01
C ASN A 201 38.96 -45.90 24.70
N CYS A 202 37.83 -45.22 24.50
CA CYS A 202 36.56 -45.65 25.05
C CYS A 202 36.02 -46.88 24.31
N ARG A 203 35.73 -47.94 25.07
CA ARG A 203 35.06 -49.14 24.59
C ARG A 203 33.64 -49.15 25.14
N PRO A 204 32.59 -49.02 24.30
CA PRO A 204 31.23 -49.16 24.79
C PRO A 204 31.06 -50.58 25.33
N GLN A 205 30.64 -50.72 26.58
CA GLN A 205 30.30 -52.03 27.11
C GLN A 205 29.08 -52.53 26.34
N ALA A 206 29.25 -53.63 25.59
CA ALA A 206 28.13 -54.34 25.01
C ALA A 206 27.20 -54.73 26.17
N THR A 207 25.97 -54.22 26.18
CA THR A 207 24.91 -54.71 27.04
C THR A 207 24.83 -56.21 26.84
N ARG A 208 25.29 -56.98 27.84
CA ARG A 208 25.06 -58.43 27.91
C ARG A 208 23.55 -58.61 27.80
N GLY A 209 23.11 -59.18 26.68
CA GLY A 209 21.77 -59.75 26.59
C GLY A 209 21.63 -60.71 27.76
N GLY A 210 20.68 -60.40 28.66
CA GLY A 210 20.29 -61.32 29.71
C GLY A 210 19.67 -62.54 29.04
N ALA A 211 20.46 -63.60 28.91
CA ALA A 211 19.92 -64.94 28.78
C ALA A 211 19.19 -65.22 30.10
N ALA A 212 17.86 -65.14 30.07
CA ALA A 212 17.04 -65.68 31.15
C ALA A 212 17.14 -67.20 31.07
N GLU A 213 17.82 -67.77 32.06
CA GLU A 213 17.86 -69.19 32.38
C GLU A 213 16.45 -69.79 32.42
N GLU A 214 16.30 -70.95 31.78
CA GLU A 214 15.21 -71.87 32.02
C GLU A 214 15.16 -72.24 33.50
N ASN A 215 13.99 -72.12 34.13
CA ASN A 215 13.69 -72.95 35.29
C ASN A 215 12.23 -73.43 35.25
N LEU A 216 12.10 -74.73 35.00
CA LEU A 216 10.91 -75.53 35.22
C LEU A 216 10.62 -75.69 36.72
N GLY A 217 9.32 -75.75 37.06
CA GLY A 217 8.79 -76.21 38.35
C GLY A 217 7.76 -75.20 38.87
N GLY A 218 6.45 -75.46 38.92
CA GLY A 218 5.75 -76.69 39.24
C GLY A 218 5.07 -76.50 40.59
N VAL A 219 3.76 -76.16 40.56
CA VAL A 219 2.62 -76.61 41.40
C VAL A 219 1.39 -75.83 40.90
#